data_AF-A0A398APR4-F1
#
_entry.id   AF-A0A398APR4-F1
#
_cell.length_a   1.000
_cell.length_b   1.000
_cell.length_c   1.000
_cell.angle_alpha   90.00
_cell.angle_beta   90.00
_cell.angle_gamma   90.00
#
_symmetry.space_group_name_H-M   'P 1'
#
loop_
_entity.id
_entity.type
_entity.pdbx_description
1 polymer ?
#
loop_
_entity_poly.entity_id
_entity_poly.type
_entity_poly.pdbx_seq_one_letter_code
_entity_poly.pdbx_strand_id
1 'polypeptide(L)'
;MWSTPLLRTKPDLRKLVTEEMLQSDGQKSIIIVGGANMIGWPEKMIDDELEIVRNAGVVQLQREIPDSINIQVAKAVKRAVVLVI
;
A
#
# COMPACT_ATOMS: atom_id res chain seq x y z
N MET A 1 9.71 20.15 -9.36
CA MET A 1 10.36 18.88 -9.76
C MET A 1 9.45 17.77 -9.26
N TRP A 2 8.80 17.03 -10.15
CA TRP A 2 7.82 16.01 -9.75
C TRP A 2 8.61 14.71 -9.57
N SER A 3 8.68 14.17 -8.35
CA SER A 3 9.37 12.89 -8.11
C SER A 3 8.71 11.78 -8.90
N THR A 4 9.53 10.98 -9.58
CA THR A 4 9.12 9.74 -10.24
C THR A 4 8.37 8.83 -9.26
N PRO A 5 7.21 8.25 -9.61
CA PRO A 5 6.54 7.31 -8.73
C PRO A 5 7.45 6.10 -8.46
N LEU A 6 7.74 5.81 -7.19
CA LEU A 6 8.49 4.62 -6.78
C LEU A 6 7.57 3.39 -6.80
N LEU A 7 7.08 3.03 -8.00
CA LEU A 7 6.26 1.84 -8.19
C LEU A 7 7.16 0.66 -8.59
N ARG A 8 7.17 -0.39 -7.77
CA ARG A 8 7.88 -1.63 -8.07
C ARG A 8 6.93 -2.68 -8.62
N THR A 9 7.33 -3.35 -9.69
CA THR A 9 6.61 -4.50 -10.25
C THR A 9 7.32 -5.81 -9.87
N LYS A 10 6.54 -6.82 -9.49
CA LYS A 10 7.01 -8.21 -9.32
C LYS A 10 6.41 -9.06 -10.44
N PRO A 11 7.18 -9.47 -11.46
CA PRO A 11 6.65 -10.14 -12.65
C PRO A 11 6.05 -11.53 -12.34
N ASP A 12 6.46 -12.13 -11.22
CA ASP A 12 6.00 -13.40 -10.69
C ASP A 12 4.66 -13.29 -9.93
N LEU A 13 4.20 -12.08 -9.61
CA LEU A 13 2.97 -11.85 -8.85
C LEU A 13 1.92 -11.13 -9.69
N ARG A 14 0.68 -11.59 -9.59
CA ARG A 14 -0.45 -10.84 -10.15
C ARG A 14 -0.70 -9.58 -9.32
N LYS A 15 -1.11 -8.50 -9.98
CA LYS A 15 -1.65 -7.31 -9.31
C LYS A 15 -2.93 -7.68 -8.56
N LEU A 16 -3.34 -6.82 -7.63
CA LEU A 16 -4.65 -6.91 -7.01
C LEU A 16 -5.73 -6.92 -8.09
N VAL A 17 -6.73 -7.79 -7.93
CA VAL A 17 -7.90 -7.87 -8.80
C VAL A 17 -9.15 -7.79 -7.94
N THR A 18 -10.11 -7.00 -8.39
CA THR A 18 -11.45 -6.92 -7.81
C THR A 18 -12.46 -7.25 -8.89
N GLU A 19 -13.26 -8.28 -8.65
CA GLU A 19 -14.37 -8.65 -9.52
C GLU A 19 -15.68 -8.29 -8.83
N GLU A 20 -16.54 -7.57 -9.53
CA GLU A 20 -17.81 -7.07 -8.99
C GLU A 20 -18.98 -7.64 -9.80
N MET A 21 -19.91 -8.28 -9.11
CA MET A 21 -21.12 -8.86 -9.67
C MET A 21 -22.30 -8.00 -9.22
N LEU A 22 -22.83 -7.22 -10.16
CA LEU A 22 -23.99 -6.35 -9.95
C LEU A 22 -25.28 -7.15 -10.13
N GLN A 23 -26.16 -7.09 -9.14
CA GLN A 23 -27.46 -7.75 -9.17
C GLN A 23 -28.56 -6.76 -9.56
N SER A 24 -29.64 -7.29 -10.13
CA SER A 24 -30.76 -6.47 -10.64
C SER A 24 -31.53 -5.71 -9.54
N ASP A 25 -31.43 -6.17 -8.30
CA ASP A 25 -31.98 -5.52 -7.11
C ASP A 25 -31.09 -4.40 -6.54
N GLY A 26 -29.97 -4.11 -7.20
CA GLY A 26 -28.99 -3.10 -6.78
C GLY A 26 -27.95 -3.61 -5.78
N GLN A 27 -28.00 -4.90 -5.38
CA GLN A 27 -26.96 -5.50 -4.56
C GLN A 27 -25.68 -5.77 -5.36
N LYS A 28 -24.58 -5.92 -4.62
CA LYS A 28 -23.24 -6.15 -5.18
C LYS A 28 -22.57 -7.29 -4.42
N SER A 29 -21.99 -8.22 -5.15
CA SER A 29 -21.06 -9.20 -4.60
C SER A 29 -19.66 -8.89 -5.13
N ILE A 30 -18.67 -8.84 -4.25
CA ILE A 30 -17.30 -8.44 -4.60
C ILE A 30 -16.35 -9.56 -4.21
N ILE A 31 -15.48 -9.96 -5.14
CA ILE A 31 -14.36 -10.86 -4.91
C ILE A 31 -13.08 -10.04 -5.01
N ILE A 32 -12.27 -10.04 -3.95
CA ILE A 32 -10.98 -9.33 -3.91
C ILE A 32 -9.85 -10.35 -3.80
N VAL A 33 -8.94 -10.34 -4.77
CA VAL A 33 -7.71 -11.12 -4.77
C VAL A 33 -6.55 -10.16 -4.53
N GLY A 34 -5.98 -10.18 -3.32
CA GLY A 34 -4.98 -9.19 -2.89
C GLY A 34 -3.70 -9.14 -3.73
N GLY A 35 -3.26 -10.27 -4.31
CA GLY A 35 -2.10 -10.33 -5.20
C GLY A 35 -0.85 -9.66 -4.62
N ALA A 36 -0.09 -8.96 -5.45
CA ALA A 36 1.13 -8.25 -5.08
C ALA A 36 0.93 -7.22 -3.94
N ASN A 37 -0.29 -6.69 -3.75
CA ASN A 37 -0.54 -5.77 -2.62
C ASN A 37 -0.42 -6.49 -1.28
N MET A 38 -0.76 -7.78 -1.21
CA MET A 38 -0.73 -8.56 0.04
C MET A 38 0.55 -9.41 0.20
N ILE A 39 1.12 -9.89 -0.90
CA ILE A 39 2.28 -10.81 -0.85
C ILE A 39 3.53 -10.28 -1.55
N GLY A 40 3.47 -9.08 -2.12
CA GLY A 40 4.57 -8.47 -2.86
C GLY A 40 5.57 -7.69 -2.00
N TRP A 41 5.27 -7.46 -0.73
CA TRP A 41 6.11 -6.65 0.16
C TRP A 41 7.30 -7.44 0.73
N PRO A 42 8.45 -6.78 0.97
CA PRO A 42 9.52 -7.39 1.75
C PRO A 42 9.10 -7.52 3.22
N GLU A 43 9.71 -8.44 3.95
CA GLU A 43 9.48 -8.57 5.40
C GLU A 43 9.89 -7.27 6.14
N LYS A 44 10.99 -6.66 5.70
CA LYS A 44 11.52 -5.40 6.22
C LYS A 44 11.75 -4.41 5.09
N MET A 45 11.21 -3.21 5.23
CA MET A 45 11.46 -2.09 4.32
C MET A 45 12.92 -1.62 4.46
N ILE A 46 13.56 -1.28 3.33
CA ILE A 46 14.93 -0.72 3.36
C ILE A 46 14.88 0.77 3.71
N ASP A 47 15.99 1.32 4.21
CA ASP A 47 15.97 2.70 4.73
C ASP A 47 15.69 3.75 3.64
N ASP A 48 16.18 3.53 2.42
CA ASP A 48 15.90 4.39 1.25
C ASP A 48 14.39 4.51 0.96
N GLU A 49 13.63 3.41 1.10
CA GLU A 49 12.17 3.42 0.95
C GLU A 49 11.50 4.17 2.11
N LEU A 50 12.07 4.10 3.31
CA LEU A 50 11.58 4.80 4.49
C LEU A 50 11.95 6.30 4.51
N GLU A 51 13.02 6.69 3.83
CA GLU A 51 13.43 8.09 3.71
C GLU A 51 12.38 8.92 2.95
N ILE A 52 11.78 8.34 1.92
CA ILE A 52 10.72 8.99 1.14
C ILE A 52 9.53 9.34 2.03
N VAL A 53 9.10 8.43 2.89
CA VAL A 53 7.96 8.68 3.79
C VAL A 53 8.31 9.63 4.94
N ARG A 54 9.57 9.66 5.41
CA ARG A 54 10.03 10.62 6.43
C ARG A 54 10.06 12.07 5.90
N ASN A 55 10.26 12.23 4.60
CA ASN A 55 10.30 13.53 3.92
C ASN A 55 8.93 13.95 3.35
N ALA A 56 7.89 13.14 3.53
CA ALA A 56 6.54 13.46 3.06
C ALA A 56 5.87 14.54 3.93
N GLY A 57 4.98 15.35 3.34
CA GLY A 57 4.14 16.26 4.12
C GLY A 57 3.01 15.54 4.88
N VAL A 58 2.49 14.46 4.30
CA VAL A 58 1.49 13.55 4.88
C VAL A 58 1.70 12.16 4.31
N VAL A 59 1.42 11.13 5.12
CA VAL A 59 1.36 9.73 4.68
C VAL A 59 -0.07 9.21 4.87
N GLN A 60 -0.62 8.60 3.82
CA GLN A 60 -1.93 7.96 3.87
C GLN A 60 -1.76 6.45 3.84
N LEU A 61 -2.29 5.74 4.84
CA LEU A 61 -2.24 4.30 4.94
C LEU A 61 -3.64 3.70 4.75
N GLN A 62 -3.70 2.55 4.08
CA GLN A 62 -4.94 1.81 3.85
C GLN A 62 -4.74 0.34 4.24
N ARG A 63 -5.84 -0.38 4.50
CA ARG A 63 -5.80 -1.79 4.95
C ARG A 63 -5.82 -2.81 3.80
N GLU A 64 -5.30 -2.43 2.64
CA GLU A 64 -5.20 -3.28 1.44
C GLU A 64 -3.78 -3.83 1.21
N ILE A 65 -2.89 -3.65 2.20
CA ILE A 65 -1.54 -4.22 2.26
C ILE A 65 -1.32 -4.85 3.64
N PRO A 66 -0.26 -5.65 3.87
CA PRO A 66 -0.01 -6.24 5.17
C PRO A 66 0.16 -5.19 6.27
N ASP A 67 -0.47 -5.43 7.42
CA ASP A 67 -0.39 -4.55 8.58
C ASP A 67 1.07 -4.32 9.03
N SER A 68 1.96 -5.29 8.83
CA SER A 68 3.40 -5.17 9.14
C SER A 68 4.07 -4.04 8.38
N ILE A 69 3.65 -3.76 7.15
CA ILE A 69 4.18 -2.67 6.32
C ILE A 69 3.66 -1.33 6.83
N ASN A 70 2.35 -1.23 7.07
CA ASN A 70 1.73 -0.04 7.66
C ASN A 70 2.40 0.34 8.99
N ILE A 71 2.69 -0.65 9.85
CA ILE A 71 3.38 -0.42 11.13
C ILE A 71 4.81 0.09 10.93
N GLN A 72 5.57 -0.45 9.97
CA GLN A 72 6.93 0.01 9.68
C GLN A 72 6.94 1.46 9.19
N VAL A 73 6.04 1.80 8.27
CA VAL A 73 5.89 3.18 7.76
C VAL A 73 5.48 4.13 8.87
N ALA A 74 4.45 3.81 9.65
CA ALA A 74 3.97 4.65 10.75
C ALA A 74 5.08 4.91 11.80
N LYS A 75 5.89 3.89 12.12
CA LYS A 75 7.04 4.04 13.03
C LYS A 75 8.13 4.93 12.45
N ALA A 76 8.40 4.84 11.15
CA ALA A 76 9.42 5.65 10.49
C ALA A 76 9.07 7.14 10.52
N VAL A 77 7.80 7.48 10.27
CA VAL A 77 7.35 8.87 10.14
C VAL A 77 6.94 9.52 11.45
N LYS A 78 6.59 8.74 12.49
CA LYS A 78 6.38 9.25 13.85
C LYS A 78 7.57 10.06 14.38
N ARG A 79 8.79 9.75 13.91
CA ARG A 79 10.02 10.45 14.29
C ARG A 79 10.22 11.78 13.56
N ALA A 80 9.48 12.04 12.49
CA ALA A 80 9.68 13.15 11.55
C ALA A 80 8.58 14.23 11.62
N VAL A 81 7.63 14.16 12.57
CA VAL A 81 6.49 15.10 12.70
C VAL A 81 5.61 15.14 11.44
N VAL A 82 5.53 14.02 10.73
CA VAL A 82 4.68 13.87 9.54
C VAL A 82 3.30 13.35 9.97
N LEU A 83 2.24 13.93 9.42
CA LEU A 83 0.86 13.49 9.65
C LEU A 83 0.64 12.12 8.99
N VAL A 84 0.00 11.21 9.73
CA VAL A 84 -0.45 9.90 9.21
C VAL A 84 -1.97 9.85 9.26
N ILE A 85 -2.59 9.48 8.13
CA ILE A 85 -4.05 9.35 7.96
C ILE A 85 -4.39 7.93 7.53
#